data_AF-A0A6L3F9Y7-F1
#
_entry.id   AF-A0A6L3F9Y7-F1
#
_cell.length_a   1.000
_cell.length_b   1.000
_cell.length_c   1.000
_cell.angle_alpha   90.00
_cell.angle_beta   90.00
_cell.angle_gamma   90.00
#
_symmetry.space_group_name_H-M   'P 1'
#
loop_
_entity.id
_entity.type
_entity.pdbx_description
1 polymer ?
#
loop_
_entity_poly.entity_id
_entity_poly.type
_entity_poly.pdbx_seq_one_letter_code
_entity_poly.pdbx_strand_id
1 'polypeptide(L)'
;MAAFFSKYFNSQQKANHLRTDWFPLIAFGYLIVVTAAEMLTTVLVPAGGATVYGFLQVQYILLLFLLCVHTAVKWGTADHPLLFMLILVPLIRIISLSLPLAMLPQMYWYLLTSIPIFVAAFLIMRQLQWSWRDLGLNGRYFLWQIPLALSGGLIGYLEYLILEPEPLIKTFTWVHWLAAALILLISTGFLEELIFRQMMQKTAVKRLGKLFGIVYVAAIFAVLHIGYSSFTDVLFVFAVGLFFGWAVDKTGSIVGVTLAHGLANITLFLIFPIWEIGDTQFIVSFDFWQLLEKNAIWLMLLTIGFGFMRMLIIEPQILD
;
A
#
# COMPACT_ATOMS: atom_id res chain seq x y z
N MET A 1 13.70 8.72 40.60
CA MET A 1 12.57 8.19 39.79
C MET A 1 13.04 7.46 38.53
N ALA A 2 13.87 8.07 37.66
CA ALA A 2 14.40 7.42 36.45
C ALA A 2 15.18 6.10 36.68
N ALA A 3 15.97 6.03 37.76
CA ALA A 3 16.70 4.81 38.14
C ALA A 3 15.79 3.65 38.61
N PHE A 4 14.63 3.98 39.19
CA PHE A 4 13.64 2.98 39.62
C PHE A 4 12.89 2.39 38.42
N PHE A 5 12.49 3.24 37.46
CA PHE A 5 11.91 2.80 36.20
C PHE A 5 12.90 1.96 35.38
N SER A 6 14.16 2.38 35.25
CA SER A 6 15.20 1.60 34.56
C SER A 6 15.38 0.19 35.14
N LYS A 7 15.39 0.07 36.48
CA LYS A 7 15.52 -1.23 37.17
C LYS A 7 14.25 -2.10 37.02
N TYR A 8 13.07 -1.48 37.01
CA TYR A 8 11.79 -2.15 36.75
C TYR A 8 11.65 -2.62 35.29
N PHE A 9 12.08 -1.81 34.32
CA PHE A 9 12.10 -2.19 32.91
C PHE A 9 13.10 -3.32 32.62
N ASN A 10 14.29 -3.28 33.23
CA ASN A 10 15.28 -4.35 33.11
C ASN A 10 14.84 -5.67 33.76
N SER A 11 14.08 -5.62 34.88
CA SER A 11 13.53 -6.83 35.49
C SER A 11 12.38 -7.44 34.68
N GLN A 12 11.55 -6.61 34.04
CA GLN A 12 10.52 -7.05 33.09
C GLN A 12 11.14 -7.66 31.81
N GLN A 13 12.24 -7.09 31.31
CA GLN A 13 12.93 -7.59 30.13
C GLN A 13 13.57 -8.97 30.35
N LYS A 14 14.10 -9.24 31.55
CA LYS A 14 14.58 -10.58 31.95
C LYS A 14 13.45 -11.58 32.21
N ALA A 15 12.30 -11.13 32.72
CA ALA A 15 11.13 -12.00 32.95
C ALA A 15 10.41 -12.39 31.63
N ASN A 16 10.49 -11.55 30.60
CA ASN A 16 9.87 -11.78 29.29
C ASN A 16 10.48 -12.94 28.48
N HIS A 17 11.68 -13.41 28.81
CA HIS A 17 12.32 -14.51 28.07
C HIS A 17 11.66 -15.89 28.30
N LEU A 18 10.77 -16.00 29.30
CA LEU A 18 10.04 -17.23 29.66
C LEU A 18 8.52 -17.13 29.40
N ARG A 19 8.02 -16.00 28.88
CA ARG A 19 6.61 -15.85 28.49
C ARG A 19 6.44 -16.29 27.04
N THR A 20 5.45 -17.14 26.79
CA THR A 20 4.97 -17.45 25.44
C THR A 20 4.68 -16.13 24.72
N ASP A 21 5.36 -15.90 23.61
CA ASP A 21 5.16 -14.72 22.78
C ASP A 21 3.91 -14.92 21.92
N TRP A 22 2.81 -14.31 22.33
CA TRP A 22 1.50 -14.42 21.65
C TRP A 22 1.38 -13.49 20.43
N PHE A 23 2.37 -12.64 20.17
CA PHE A 23 2.25 -11.65 19.11
C PHE A 23 2.09 -12.23 17.69
N PRO A 24 2.75 -13.35 17.30
CA PRO A 24 2.47 -13.95 16.00
C PRO A 24 0.99 -14.32 15.82
N LEU A 25 0.32 -14.77 16.88
CA LEU A 25 -1.12 -15.07 16.86
C LEU A 25 -1.96 -13.79 16.75
N ILE A 26 -1.54 -12.70 17.39
CA ILE A 26 -2.17 -11.39 17.24
C ILE A 26 -2.06 -10.87 15.80
N ALA A 27 -0.86 -10.94 15.22
CA ALA A 27 -0.64 -10.52 13.82
C ALA A 27 -1.51 -11.36 12.87
N PHE A 28 -1.54 -12.68 13.06
CA PHE A 28 -2.42 -13.56 12.29
C PHE A 28 -3.91 -13.24 12.49
N GLY A 29 -4.32 -12.88 13.71
CA GLY A 29 -5.66 -12.38 13.99
C GLY A 29 -6.02 -11.14 13.17
N TYR A 30 -5.10 -10.18 13.03
CA TYR A 30 -5.31 -9.03 12.15
C TYR A 30 -5.44 -9.41 10.68
N LEU A 31 -4.61 -10.34 10.19
CA LEU A 31 -4.74 -10.87 8.84
C LEU A 31 -6.12 -11.50 8.60
N ILE A 32 -6.63 -12.29 9.56
CA ILE A 32 -7.99 -12.86 9.49
C ILE A 32 -9.04 -11.76 9.41
N VAL A 33 -8.95 -10.74 10.28
CA VAL A 33 -9.92 -9.63 10.29
C VAL A 33 -9.89 -8.86 8.98
N VAL A 34 -8.70 -8.56 8.42
CA VAL A 34 -8.57 -7.94 7.10
C VAL A 34 -9.19 -8.84 6.03
N THR A 35 -8.89 -10.14 6.03
CA THR A 35 -9.44 -11.10 5.06
C THR A 35 -10.95 -11.16 5.11
N ALA A 36 -11.53 -11.20 6.31
CA ALA A 36 -12.97 -11.21 6.50
C ALA A 36 -13.61 -9.90 6.01
N ALA A 37 -12.98 -8.75 6.28
CA ALA A 37 -13.45 -7.45 5.80
C ALA A 37 -13.41 -7.36 4.26
N GLU A 38 -12.35 -7.86 3.63
CA GLU A 38 -12.23 -7.93 2.17
C GLU A 38 -13.28 -8.84 1.54
N MET A 39 -13.44 -10.06 2.07
CA MET A 39 -14.47 -11.01 1.60
C MET A 39 -15.87 -10.43 1.75
N LEU A 40 -16.18 -9.81 2.89
CA LEU A 40 -17.48 -9.19 3.12
C LEU A 40 -17.74 -8.06 2.13
N THR A 41 -16.73 -7.24 1.87
CA THR A 41 -16.81 -6.14 0.89
C THR A 41 -17.07 -6.68 -0.50
N THR A 42 -16.26 -7.62 -0.98
CA THR A 42 -16.41 -8.19 -2.34
C THR A 42 -17.76 -8.86 -2.56
N VAL A 43 -18.32 -9.56 -1.56
CA VAL A 43 -19.60 -10.26 -1.70
C VAL A 43 -20.80 -9.31 -1.66
N LEU A 44 -20.78 -8.29 -0.80
CA LEU A 44 -21.96 -7.46 -0.54
C LEU A 44 -22.04 -6.21 -1.42
N VAL A 45 -20.90 -5.73 -1.93
CA VAL A 45 -20.82 -4.56 -2.81
C VAL A 45 -21.68 -4.71 -4.08
N PRO A 46 -21.58 -5.80 -4.86
CA PRO A 46 -22.35 -5.94 -6.11
C PRO A 46 -23.87 -5.94 -5.89
N ALA A 47 -24.33 -6.31 -4.69
CA ALA A 47 -25.74 -6.47 -4.37
C ALA A 47 -26.40 -5.22 -3.74
N GLY A 48 -25.59 -4.24 -3.28
CA GLY A 48 -26.02 -3.38 -2.17
C GLY A 48 -26.30 -1.90 -2.45
N GLY A 49 -25.90 -1.34 -3.59
CA GLY A 49 -26.01 0.10 -3.83
C GLY A 49 -25.26 0.96 -2.79
N ALA A 50 -25.30 2.29 -2.93
CA ALA A 50 -24.45 3.23 -2.17
C ALA A 50 -24.54 3.11 -0.64
N THR A 51 -25.70 2.73 -0.10
CA THR A 51 -25.91 2.57 1.36
C THR A 51 -25.13 1.38 1.93
N VAL A 52 -25.02 0.28 1.19
CA VAL A 52 -24.22 -0.88 1.61
C VAL A 52 -22.73 -0.58 1.55
N TYR A 53 -22.26 0.19 0.55
CA TYR A 53 -20.87 0.66 0.52
C TYR A 53 -20.51 1.48 1.76
N GLY A 54 -21.38 2.41 2.17
CA GLY A 54 -21.16 3.23 3.37
C GLY A 54 -21.10 2.39 4.65
N PHE A 55 -21.96 1.37 4.78
CA PHE A 55 -21.95 0.47 5.92
C PHE A 55 -20.69 -0.41 5.97
N LEU A 56 -20.23 -0.90 4.81
CA LEU A 56 -19.02 -1.71 4.70
C LEU A 56 -17.75 -0.92 5.06
N GLN A 57 -17.72 0.40 4.85
CA GLN A 57 -16.59 1.23 5.28
C GLN A 57 -16.41 1.26 6.81
N VAL A 58 -17.48 1.07 7.58
CA VAL A 58 -17.44 1.10 9.06
C VAL A 58 -16.46 0.06 9.60
N GLN A 59 -16.38 -1.13 9.00
CA GLN A 59 -15.46 -2.18 9.47
C GLN A 59 -13.99 -1.78 9.36
N TYR A 60 -13.61 -1.07 8.29
CA TYR A 60 -12.25 -0.59 8.07
C TYR A 60 -11.92 0.56 9.02
N ILE A 61 -12.89 1.44 9.32
CA ILE A 61 -12.74 2.50 10.31
C ILE A 61 -12.56 1.91 11.72
N LEU A 62 -13.34 0.89 12.08
CA LEU A 62 -13.19 0.19 13.35
C LEU A 62 -11.84 -0.53 13.45
N LEU A 63 -11.41 -1.19 12.38
CA LEU A 63 -10.09 -1.83 12.32
C LEU A 63 -8.96 -0.80 12.45
N LEU A 64 -9.07 0.33 11.75
CA LEU A 64 -8.13 1.45 11.85
C LEU A 64 -8.07 1.97 13.29
N PHE A 65 -9.21 2.23 13.92
CA PHE A 65 -9.29 2.67 15.31
C PHE A 65 -8.63 1.66 16.26
N LEU A 66 -8.95 0.37 16.11
CA LEU A 66 -8.36 -0.70 16.91
C LEU A 66 -6.83 -0.76 16.75
N LEU A 67 -6.32 -0.65 15.53
CA LEU A 67 -4.88 -0.64 15.28
C LEU A 67 -4.19 0.60 15.85
N CYS A 68 -4.82 1.78 15.77
CA CYS A 68 -4.32 3.00 16.40
C CYS A 68 -4.21 2.84 17.92
N VAL A 69 -5.28 2.36 18.58
CA VAL A 69 -5.29 2.12 20.03
C VAL A 69 -4.25 1.06 20.41
N HIS A 70 -4.21 -0.07 19.70
CA HIS A 70 -3.26 -1.13 20.01
C HIS A 70 -1.81 -0.69 19.81
N THR A 71 -1.52 0.05 18.75
CA THR A 71 -0.20 0.62 18.52
C THR A 71 0.20 1.58 19.64
N ALA A 72 -0.70 2.48 20.06
CA ALA A 72 -0.46 3.41 21.15
C ALA A 72 -0.19 2.69 22.49
N VAL A 73 -0.97 1.65 22.81
CA VAL A 73 -0.76 0.83 24.02
C VAL A 73 0.57 0.09 23.98
N LYS A 74 1.01 -0.35 22.80
CA LYS A 74 2.27 -1.08 22.60
C LYS A 74 3.48 -0.18 22.38
N TRP A 75 3.35 1.13 22.56
CA TRP A 75 4.44 2.08 22.37
C TRP A 75 5.71 1.66 23.11
N GLY A 76 6.86 1.76 22.42
CA GLY A 76 8.17 1.39 22.97
C GLY A 76 8.45 -0.12 23.06
N THR A 77 7.48 -0.99 22.73
CA THR A 77 7.69 -2.44 22.67
C THR A 77 8.16 -2.90 21.27
N ALA A 78 8.63 -4.14 21.16
CA ALA A 78 9.02 -4.73 19.89
C ALA A 78 7.84 -4.91 18.90
N ASP A 79 6.61 -4.94 19.40
CA ASP A 79 5.37 -5.14 18.64
C ASP A 79 4.97 -3.87 17.85
N HIS A 80 5.28 -2.70 18.42
CA HIS A 80 4.84 -1.39 17.95
C HIS A 80 5.09 -1.16 16.45
N PRO A 81 6.30 -1.39 15.89
CA PRO A 81 6.56 -1.05 14.50
C PRO A 81 5.70 -1.84 13.51
N LEU A 82 5.41 -3.12 13.76
CA LEU A 82 4.57 -3.91 12.86
C LEU A 82 3.11 -3.48 12.97
N LEU A 83 2.58 -3.30 14.19
CA LEU A 83 1.22 -2.80 14.40
C LEU A 83 1.01 -1.43 13.74
N PHE A 84 2.01 -0.56 13.84
CA PHE A 84 1.95 0.77 13.23
C PHE A 84 1.96 0.72 11.70
N MET A 85 2.72 -0.21 11.10
CA MET A 85 2.67 -0.44 9.66
C MET A 85 1.33 -1.01 9.19
N LEU A 86 0.67 -1.84 10.01
CA LEU A 86 -0.63 -2.43 9.66
C LEU A 86 -1.75 -1.39 9.56
N ILE A 87 -1.60 -0.20 10.16
CA ILE A 87 -2.54 0.93 9.99
C ILE A 87 -2.73 1.30 8.51
N LEU A 88 -1.69 1.14 7.68
CA LEU A 88 -1.78 1.45 6.25
C LEU A 88 -2.80 0.56 5.53
N VAL A 89 -3.03 -0.68 5.99
CA VAL A 89 -3.94 -1.62 5.34
C VAL A 89 -5.40 -1.12 5.32
N PRO A 90 -6.06 -0.84 6.46
CA PRO A 90 -7.40 -0.26 6.43
C PRO A 90 -7.40 1.17 5.87
N LEU A 91 -6.30 1.92 6.00
CA LEU A 91 -6.22 3.28 5.46
C LEU A 91 -6.27 3.29 3.93
N ILE A 92 -5.54 2.39 3.26
CA ILE A 92 -5.61 2.20 1.80
C ILE A 92 -7.06 1.95 1.38
N ARG A 93 -7.77 1.06 2.09
CA ARG A 93 -9.17 0.73 1.78
C ARG A 93 -10.15 1.86 2.00
N ILE A 94 -10.03 2.58 3.12
CA ILE A 94 -10.88 3.76 3.37
C ILE A 94 -10.68 4.77 2.24
N ILE A 95 -9.44 5.10 1.88
CA ILE A 95 -9.17 6.09 0.83
C ILE A 95 -9.70 5.62 -0.53
N SER A 96 -9.44 4.37 -0.91
CA SER A 96 -9.89 3.81 -2.19
C SER A 96 -11.41 3.72 -2.32
N LEU A 97 -12.13 3.48 -1.22
CA LEU A 97 -13.59 3.33 -1.22
C LEU A 97 -14.34 4.65 -0.95
N SER A 98 -13.73 5.62 -0.28
CA SER A 98 -14.40 6.86 0.15
C SER A 98 -14.28 8.03 -0.83
N LEU A 99 -13.26 8.06 -1.69
CA LEU A 99 -13.13 9.16 -2.65
C LEU A 99 -14.27 9.09 -3.69
N PRO A 100 -14.91 10.22 -4.06
CA PRO A 100 -15.96 10.27 -5.08
C PRO A 100 -15.36 10.12 -6.49
N LEU A 101 -14.62 9.04 -6.70
CA LEU A 101 -13.84 8.76 -7.89
C LEU A 101 -14.72 8.39 -9.08
N ALA A 102 -15.96 7.98 -8.84
CA ALA A 102 -16.92 7.64 -9.89
C ALA A 102 -17.14 8.78 -10.92
N MET A 103 -16.87 10.03 -10.55
CA MET A 103 -16.97 11.18 -11.47
C MET A 103 -15.70 11.45 -12.28
N LEU A 104 -14.61 10.73 -12.02
CA LEU A 104 -13.31 10.91 -12.67
C LEU A 104 -12.92 9.67 -13.48
N PRO A 105 -12.15 9.83 -14.56
CA PRO A 105 -11.55 8.69 -15.26
C PRO A 105 -10.70 7.82 -14.32
N GLN A 106 -10.80 6.50 -14.46
CA GLN A 106 -10.15 5.50 -13.60
C GLN A 106 -8.63 5.70 -13.47
N MET A 107 -7.96 6.19 -14.52
CA MET A 107 -6.54 6.55 -14.48
C MET A 107 -6.17 7.47 -13.31
N TYR A 108 -7.01 8.46 -13.00
CA TYR A 108 -6.72 9.42 -11.93
C TYR A 108 -6.97 8.85 -10.53
N TRP A 109 -7.68 7.72 -10.43
CA TRP A 109 -7.99 7.09 -9.14
C TRP A 109 -6.69 6.68 -8.45
N TYR A 110 -5.79 6.02 -9.17
CA TYR A 110 -4.47 5.60 -8.68
C TYR A 110 -3.66 6.78 -8.12
N LEU A 111 -3.64 7.90 -8.83
CA LEU A 111 -2.90 9.08 -8.38
C LEU A 111 -3.55 9.69 -7.13
N LEU A 112 -4.87 9.90 -7.15
CA LEU A 112 -5.59 10.55 -6.06
C LEU A 112 -5.59 9.73 -4.77
N THR A 113 -5.67 8.39 -4.85
CA THR A 113 -5.55 7.52 -3.68
C THR A 113 -4.11 7.49 -3.17
N SER A 114 -3.12 7.50 -4.06
CA SER A 114 -1.70 7.40 -3.68
C SER A 114 -1.20 8.60 -2.87
N ILE A 115 -1.67 9.83 -3.13
CA ILE A 115 -1.22 11.05 -2.43
C ILE A 115 -1.38 10.94 -0.90
N PRO A 116 -2.58 10.72 -0.34
CA PRO A 116 -2.75 10.60 1.11
C PRO A 116 -2.02 9.36 1.68
N ILE A 117 -1.90 8.28 0.90
CA ILE A 117 -1.16 7.09 1.33
C ILE A 117 0.35 7.37 1.41
N PHE A 118 0.93 8.12 0.47
CA PHE A 118 2.32 8.60 0.53
C PHE A 118 2.54 9.46 1.78
N VAL A 119 1.61 10.36 2.10
CA VAL A 119 1.68 11.18 3.31
C VAL A 119 1.68 10.29 4.54
N ALA A 120 0.78 9.30 4.63
CA ALA A 120 0.73 8.39 5.76
C ALA A 120 2.02 7.55 5.90
N ALA A 121 2.53 7.00 4.80
CA ALA A 121 3.79 6.27 4.79
C ALA A 121 4.97 7.16 5.23
N PHE A 122 5.03 8.41 4.76
CA PHE A 122 6.04 9.38 5.19
C PHE A 122 5.94 9.69 6.68
N LEU A 123 4.75 9.92 7.22
CA LEU A 123 4.55 10.19 8.66
C LEU A 123 4.99 9.00 9.51
N ILE A 124 4.64 7.77 9.12
CA ILE A 124 5.07 6.55 9.81
C ILE A 124 6.61 6.43 9.77
N MET A 125 7.23 6.67 8.61
CA MET A 125 8.68 6.68 8.47
C MET A 125 9.35 7.66 9.45
N ARG A 126 8.83 8.89 9.55
CA ARG A 126 9.36 9.91 10.46
C ARG A 126 9.18 9.50 11.93
N GLN A 127 8.03 8.94 12.27
CA GLN A 127 7.71 8.49 13.62
C GLN A 127 8.53 7.26 14.06
N LEU A 128 8.90 6.39 13.11
CA LEU A 128 9.84 5.29 13.34
C LEU A 128 11.32 5.72 13.25
N GLN A 129 11.58 7.03 13.08
CA GLN A 129 12.91 7.63 12.95
C GLN A 129 13.77 7.02 11.83
N TRP A 130 13.12 6.58 10.75
CA TRP A 130 13.83 6.07 9.59
C TRP A 130 14.29 7.20 8.67
N SER A 131 15.47 7.03 8.10
CA SER A 131 16.03 7.92 7.09
C SER A 131 15.66 7.46 5.68
N TRP A 132 15.82 8.33 4.68
CA TRP A 132 15.67 7.95 3.26
C TRP A 132 16.58 6.78 2.84
N ARG A 133 17.72 6.60 3.53
CA ARG A 133 18.65 5.48 3.28
C ARG A 133 18.08 4.14 3.76
N ASP A 134 17.14 4.17 4.69
CA ASP A 134 16.47 2.99 5.25
C ASP A 134 15.34 2.46 4.35
N LEU A 135 15.02 3.17 3.26
CA LEU A 135 13.92 2.85 2.35
C LEU A 135 14.30 1.92 1.20
N GLY A 136 15.50 1.33 1.19
CA GLY A 136 15.86 0.35 0.16
C GLY A 136 16.01 0.96 -1.26
N LEU A 137 16.02 2.28 -1.39
CA LEU A 137 16.30 2.98 -2.65
C LEU A 137 17.82 3.03 -2.86
N ASN A 138 18.40 1.92 -3.30
CA ASN A 138 19.83 1.82 -3.53
C ASN A 138 20.16 0.90 -4.73
N GLY A 139 21.31 1.14 -5.35
CA GLY A 139 21.81 0.36 -6.49
C GLY A 139 22.49 -0.95 -6.10
N ARG A 140 22.28 -1.50 -4.90
CA ARG A 140 22.88 -2.79 -4.53
C ARG A 140 22.35 -3.89 -5.43
N TYR A 141 23.25 -4.80 -5.81
CA TYR A 141 22.97 -5.88 -6.75
C TYR A 141 22.36 -5.38 -8.08
N PHE A 142 22.83 -4.23 -8.59
CA PHE A 142 22.29 -3.58 -9.79
C PHE A 142 22.06 -4.54 -10.98
N LEU A 143 23.02 -5.43 -11.25
CA LEU A 143 22.89 -6.42 -12.33
C LEU A 143 21.74 -7.42 -12.10
N TRP A 144 21.38 -7.72 -10.85
CA TRP A 144 20.21 -8.54 -10.51
C TRP A 144 18.90 -7.75 -10.57
N GLN A 145 18.94 -6.43 -10.43
CA GLN A 145 17.75 -5.58 -10.53
C GLN A 145 17.20 -5.54 -11.96
N ILE A 146 18.06 -5.71 -12.98
CA ILE A 146 17.65 -5.68 -14.39
C ILE A 146 16.73 -6.86 -14.76
N PRO A 147 17.13 -8.14 -14.61
CA PRO A 147 16.24 -9.25 -14.91
C PRO A 147 15.02 -9.28 -13.99
N LEU A 148 15.16 -8.81 -12.74
CA LEU A 148 14.03 -8.65 -11.83
C LEU A 148 13.03 -7.62 -12.38
N ALA A 149 13.47 -6.44 -12.80
CA ALA A 149 12.61 -5.44 -13.43
C ALA A 149 11.93 -5.96 -14.69
N LEU A 150 12.67 -6.67 -15.56
CA LEU A 150 12.13 -7.24 -16.79
C LEU A 150 11.10 -8.35 -16.55
N SER A 151 11.17 -9.05 -15.40
CA SER A 151 10.16 -10.05 -15.03
C SER A 151 8.75 -9.46 -14.94
N GLY A 152 8.64 -8.13 -14.71
CA GLY A 152 7.38 -7.41 -14.70
C GLY A 152 6.54 -7.60 -15.97
N GLY A 153 7.17 -7.65 -17.15
CA GLY A 153 6.43 -7.85 -18.41
C GLY A 153 5.76 -9.22 -18.47
N LEU A 154 6.47 -10.28 -18.04
CA LEU A 154 5.91 -11.62 -17.96
C LEU A 154 4.82 -11.71 -16.88
N ILE A 155 5.05 -11.10 -15.71
CA ILE A 155 4.07 -11.08 -14.62
C ILE A 155 2.78 -10.40 -15.08
N GLY A 156 2.87 -9.21 -15.67
CA GLY A 156 1.70 -8.48 -16.16
C GLY A 156 0.97 -9.19 -17.30
N TYR A 157 1.68 -9.93 -18.17
CA TYR A 157 1.04 -10.77 -19.17
C TYR A 157 0.26 -11.92 -18.53
N LEU A 158 0.86 -12.63 -17.57
CA LEU A 158 0.18 -13.74 -16.88
C LEU A 158 -1.03 -13.24 -16.09
N GLU A 159 -0.92 -12.08 -15.45
CA GLU A 159 -2.03 -11.43 -14.75
C GLU A 159 -3.14 -11.00 -15.72
N TYR A 160 -2.78 -10.52 -16.92
CA TYR A 160 -3.73 -10.18 -17.97
C TYR A 160 -4.56 -11.40 -18.39
N LEU A 161 -3.93 -12.56 -18.55
CA LEU A 161 -4.65 -13.82 -18.85
C LEU A 161 -5.57 -14.30 -17.72
N ILE A 162 -5.39 -13.79 -16.50
CA ILE A 162 -6.22 -14.15 -15.35
C ILE A 162 -7.40 -13.18 -15.19
N LEU A 163 -7.16 -11.89 -15.39
CA LEU A 163 -8.13 -10.83 -15.09
C LEU A 163 -8.85 -10.27 -16.34
N GLU A 164 -8.20 -10.32 -17.51
CA GLU A 164 -8.68 -9.74 -18.77
C GLU A 164 -9.33 -8.34 -18.58
N PRO A 165 -8.61 -7.37 -18.00
CA PRO A 165 -9.20 -6.08 -17.65
C PRO A 165 -9.48 -5.22 -18.88
N GLU A 166 -10.53 -4.42 -18.78
CA GLU A 166 -10.77 -3.31 -19.71
C GLU A 166 -9.57 -2.35 -19.74
N PRO A 167 -9.29 -1.70 -20.89
CA PRO A 167 -8.16 -0.79 -21.02
C PRO A 167 -8.30 0.41 -20.10
N LEU A 168 -7.23 0.76 -19.40
CA LEU A 168 -7.24 1.92 -18.51
C LEU A 168 -7.41 3.24 -19.27
N ILE A 169 -6.94 3.29 -20.53
CA ILE A 169 -7.18 4.40 -21.45
C ILE A 169 -7.96 3.90 -22.65
N LYS A 170 -9.08 4.55 -22.97
CA LYS A 170 -9.95 4.17 -24.09
C LYS A 170 -9.42 4.58 -25.45
N THR A 171 -8.57 5.61 -25.49
CA THR A 171 -7.95 6.11 -26.71
C THR A 171 -6.45 6.24 -26.51
N PHE A 172 -5.69 5.70 -27.46
CA PHE A 172 -4.24 5.78 -27.38
C PHE A 172 -3.74 7.13 -27.93
N THR A 173 -3.03 7.85 -27.08
CA THR A 173 -2.15 8.95 -27.47
C THR A 173 -0.87 8.81 -26.68
N TRP A 174 0.27 9.17 -27.28
CA TRP A 174 1.57 9.05 -26.61
C TRP A 174 1.62 9.79 -25.27
N VAL A 175 0.96 10.95 -25.18
CA VAL A 175 0.92 11.74 -23.95
C VAL A 175 0.08 11.06 -22.87
N HIS A 176 -1.13 10.59 -23.21
CA HIS A 176 -1.99 9.91 -22.24
C HIS A 176 -1.42 8.56 -21.81
N TRP A 177 -0.84 7.81 -22.74
CA TRP A 177 -0.18 6.54 -22.44
C TRP A 177 1.01 6.74 -21.51
N LEU A 178 1.89 7.71 -21.79
CA LEU A 178 3.04 8.00 -20.94
C LEU A 178 2.60 8.49 -19.56
N ALA A 179 1.59 9.36 -19.49
CA ALA A 179 1.03 9.81 -18.23
C ALA A 179 0.44 8.65 -17.40
N ALA A 180 -0.31 7.74 -18.04
CA ALA A 180 -0.87 6.56 -17.38
C ALA A 180 0.24 5.62 -16.88
N ALA A 181 1.25 5.38 -17.71
CA ALA A 181 2.38 4.54 -17.35
C ALA A 181 3.17 5.11 -16.15
N LEU A 182 3.40 6.43 -16.11
CA LEU A 182 4.06 7.09 -14.99
C LEU A 182 3.20 7.05 -13.71
N ILE A 183 1.89 7.25 -13.84
CA ILE A 183 0.97 7.12 -12.70
C ILE A 183 1.02 5.70 -12.14
N LEU A 184 0.89 4.67 -12.99
CA LEU A 184 0.97 3.28 -12.54
C LEU A 184 2.33 2.99 -11.88
N LEU A 185 3.44 3.39 -12.52
CA LEU A 185 4.77 3.18 -11.97
C LEU A 185 4.95 3.81 -10.58
N ILE A 186 4.45 5.03 -10.36
CA ILE A 186 4.62 5.74 -9.09
C ILE A 186 3.60 5.28 -8.05
N SER A 187 2.32 5.25 -8.40
CA SER A 187 1.20 5.03 -7.47
C SER A 187 1.00 3.57 -7.10
N THR A 188 1.37 2.63 -7.98
CA THR A 188 1.26 1.19 -7.70
C THR A 188 2.65 0.56 -7.57
N GLY A 189 3.49 0.68 -8.61
CA GLY A 189 4.81 0.06 -8.62
C GLY A 189 5.72 0.52 -7.47
N PHE A 190 5.86 1.84 -7.27
CA PHE A 190 6.75 2.35 -6.22
C PHE A 190 6.07 2.40 -4.86
N LEU A 191 4.88 3.01 -4.75
CA LEU A 191 4.22 3.20 -3.46
C LEU A 191 3.93 1.86 -2.76
N GLU A 192 3.40 0.87 -3.49
CA GLU A 192 3.04 -0.41 -2.87
C GLU A 192 4.28 -1.18 -2.47
N GLU A 193 5.32 -1.24 -3.31
CA GLU A 193 6.56 -1.94 -2.94
C GLU A 193 7.30 -1.24 -1.79
N LEU A 194 7.22 0.11 -1.70
CA LEU A 194 7.70 0.86 -0.54
C LEU A 194 6.95 0.45 0.74
N ILE A 195 5.62 0.42 0.70
CA ILE A 195 4.80 0.09 1.87
C ILE A 195 4.98 -1.37 2.28
N PHE A 196 4.81 -2.30 1.34
CA PHE A 196 4.77 -3.72 1.64
C PHE A 196 6.18 -4.31 1.78
N ARG A 197 7.07 -4.19 0.78
CA ARG A 197 8.39 -4.85 0.84
C ARG A 197 9.40 -4.12 1.69
N GLN A 198 9.39 -2.79 1.66
CA GLN A 198 10.38 -2.07 2.44
C GLN A 198 9.91 -1.84 3.87
N MET A 199 8.76 -1.19 4.06
CA MET A 199 8.38 -0.75 5.39
C MET A 199 7.76 -1.89 6.22
N MET A 200 6.71 -2.53 5.71
CA MET A 200 5.95 -3.55 6.44
C MET A 200 6.72 -4.87 6.55
N GLN A 201 7.35 -5.35 5.48
CA GLN A 201 8.13 -6.59 5.55
C GLN A 201 9.38 -6.42 6.43
N LYS A 202 10.03 -5.26 6.45
CA LYS A 202 11.16 -5.02 7.38
C LYS A 202 10.73 -5.12 8.84
N THR A 203 9.57 -4.57 9.22
CA THR A 203 9.04 -4.70 10.59
C THR A 203 8.53 -6.10 10.87
N ALA A 204 7.86 -6.74 9.90
CA ALA A 204 7.35 -8.10 10.03
C ALA A 204 8.50 -9.11 10.18
N VAL A 205 9.55 -9.03 9.37
CA VAL A 205 10.75 -9.89 9.48
C VAL A 205 11.44 -9.69 10.82
N LYS A 206 11.58 -8.45 11.28
CA LYS A 206 12.17 -8.15 12.59
C LYS A 206 11.36 -8.76 13.74
N ARG A 207 10.03 -8.85 13.60
CA ARG A 207 9.14 -9.23 14.69
C ARG A 207 8.67 -10.69 14.67
N LEU A 208 8.40 -11.24 13.49
CA LEU A 208 7.88 -12.59 13.25
C LEU A 208 8.97 -13.56 12.78
N GLY A 209 10.17 -13.04 12.47
CA GLY A 209 11.25 -13.80 11.84
C GLY A 209 11.16 -13.76 10.32
N LYS A 210 12.26 -14.15 9.67
CA LYS A 210 12.46 -13.98 8.23
C LYS A 210 11.39 -14.65 7.36
N LEU A 211 11.18 -15.96 7.54
CA LEU A 211 10.24 -16.72 6.73
C LEU A 211 8.80 -16.23 6.97
N PHE A 212 8.36 -16.18 8.23
CA PHE A 212 7.01 -15.79 8.58
C PHE A 212 6.71 -14.33 8.25
N GLY A 213 7.66 -13.42 8.41
CA GLY A 213 7.50 -12.01 8.05
C GLY A 213 7.27 -11.79 6.56
N ILE A 214 8.01 -12.51 5.70
CA ILE A 214 7.82 -12.46 4.23
C ILE A 214 6.45 -13.03 3.86
N VAL A 215 6.12 -14.23 4.37
CA VAL A 215 4.84 -14.89 4.08
C VAL A 215 3.66 -14.05 4.56
N TYR A 216 3.76 -13.47 5.76
CA TYR A 216 2.73 -12.63 6.35
C TYR A 216 2.41 -11.41 5.48
N VAL A 217 3.45 -10.69 5.01
CA VAL A 217 3.24 -9.51 4.17
C VAL A 217 2.77 -9.88 2.77
N ALA A 218 3.25 -10.99 2.19
CA ALA A 218 2.72 -11.51 0.94
C ALA A 218 1.22 -11.85 1.06
N ALA A 219 0.80 -12.44 2.19
CA ALA A 219 -0.61 -12.75 2.46
C ALA A 219 -1.46 -11.49 2.62
N ILE A 220 -1.00 -10.48 3.38
CA ILE A 220 -1.70 -9.19 3.49
C ILE A 220 -1.86 -8.56 2.10
N PHE A 221 -0.81 -8.54 1.29
CA PHE A 221 -0.85 -7.99 -0.07
C PHE A 221 -1.85 -8.73 -0.96
N ALA A 222 -1.84 -10.06 -0.95
CA ALA A 222 -2.77 -10.89 -1.72
C ALA A 222 -4.22 -10.74 -1.28
N VAL A 223 -4.48 -10.61 0.02
CA VAL A 223 -5.82 -10.35 0.56
C VAL A 223 -6.39 -9.04 0.02
N LEU A 224 -5.56 -8.02 -0.22
CA LEU A 224 -5.99 -6.78 -0.87
C LEU A 224 -6.31 -6.93 -2.38
N HIS A 225 -6.16 -8.11 -2.95
CA HIS A 225 -6.57 -8.40 -4.33
C HIS A 225 -7.90 -9.16 -4.42
N ILE A 226 -8.49 -9.55 -3.27
CA ILE A 226 -9.83 -10.18 -3.23
C ILE A 226 -10.91 -9.31 -3.90
N GLY A 227 -10.71 -7.99 -3.97
CA GLY A 227 -11.58 -7.06 -4.68
C GLY A 227 -11.76 -7.36 -6.18
N TYR A 228 -10.78 -8.00 -6.83
CA TYR A 228 -10.88 -8.43 -8.23
C TYR A 228 -11.80 -9.63 -8.44
N SER A 229 -12.36 -10.21 -7.36
CA SER A 229 -13.29 -11.34 -7.41
C SER A 229 -12.73 -12.58 -8.12
N SER A 230 -11.40 -12.72 -8.20
CA SER A 230 -10.71 -13.85 -8.80
C SER A 230 -9.84 -14.55 -7.76
N PHE A 231 -10.18 -15.79 -7.42
CA PHE A 231 -9.37 -16.60 -6.51
C PHE A 231 -7.99 -16.92 -7.10
N THR A 232 -7.94 -17.15 -8.42
CA THR A 232 -6.70 -17.40 -9.16
C THR A 232 -5.76 -16.20 -9.07
N ASP A 233 -6.30 -14.98 -9.19
CA ASP A 233 -5.53 -13.75 -9.04
C ASP A 233 -4.92 -13.64 -7.64
N VAL A 234 -5.72 -13.85 -6.59
CA VAL A 234 -5.24 -13.83 -5.19
C VAL A 234 -4.06 -14.80 -4.97
N LEU A 235 -4.14 -16.02 -5.53
CA LEU A 235 -3.05 -16.99 -5.44
C LEU A 235 -1.81 -16.54 -6.25
N PHE A 236 -2.04 -15.97 -7.44
CA PHE A 236 -0.99 -15.45 -8.30
C PHE A 236 -0.22 -14.30 -7.63
N VAL A 237 -0.92 -13.28 -7.15
CA VAL A 237 -0.29 -12.13 -6.48
C VAL A 237 0.33 -12.50 -5.14
N PHE A 238 -0.16 -13.56 -4.46
CA PHE A 238 0.52 -14.13 -3.30
C PHE A 238 1.89 -14.70 -3.68
N ALA A 239 1.97 -15.47 -4.77
CA ALA A 239 3.22 -16.02 -5.28
C ALA A 239 4.19 -14.91 -5.74
N VAL A 240 3.69 -13.89 -6.45
CA VAL A 240 4.47 -12.70 -6.81
C VAL A 240 4.96 -11.97 -5.57
N GLY A 241 4.11 -11.81 -4.55
CA GLY A 241 4.47 -11.18 -3.29
C GLY A 241 5.56 -11.93 -2.53
N LEU A 242 5.55 -13.26 -2.55
CA LEU A 242 6.63 -14.09 -2.01
C LEU A 242 7.93 -13.91 -2.79
N PHE A 243 7.85 -13.90 -4.13
CA PHE A 243 9.00 -13.71 -5.00
C PHE A 243 9.66 -12.34 -4.79
N PHE A 244 8.88 -11.25 -4.81
CA PHE A 244 9.37 -9.89 -4.56
C PHE A 244 9.88 -9.74 -3.12
N GLY A 245 9.17 -10.31 -2.15
CA GLY A 245 9.60 -10.30 -0.75
C GLY A 245 10.95 -10.98 -0.55
N TRP A 246 11.15 -12.15 -1.15
CA TRP A 246 12.44 -12.82 -1.18
C TRP A 246 13.52 -11.99 -1.88
N ALA A 247 13.22 -11.40 -3.04
CA ALA A 247 14.18 -10.61 -3.80
C ALA A 247 14.67 -9.38 -3.02
N VAL A 248 13.76 -8.66 -2.36
CA VAL A 248 14.08 -7.50 -1.51
C VAL A 248 14.85 -7.92 -0.26
N ASP A 249 14.49 -9.03 0.37
CA ASP A 249 15.26 -9.57 1.51
C ASP A 249 16.70 -9.95 1.13
N LYS A 250 16.92 -10.47 -0.08
CA LYS A 250 18.26 -10.82 -0.59
C LYS A 250 19.08 -9.62 -1.01
N THR A 251 18.46 -8.69 -1.74
CA THR A 251 19.18 -7.55 -2.35
C THR A 251 19.28 -6.33 -1.43
N GLY A 252 18.33 -6.19 -0.50
CA GLY A 252 18.16 -4.98 0.31
C GLY A 252 17.76 -3.76 -0.50
N SER A 253 17.20 -3.95 -1.71
CA SER A 253 16.77 -2.86 -2.58
C SER A 253 15.41 -3.14 -3.20
N ILE A 254 14.57 -2.11 -3.25
CA ILE A 254 13.23 -2.18 -3.85
C ILE A 254 13.20 -1.73 -5.31
N VAL A 255 14.33 -1.28 -5.88
CA VAL A 255 14.35 -0.65 -7.22
C VAL A 255 13.86 -1.63 -8.29
N GLY A 256 14.38 -2.85 -8.32
CA GLY A 256 13.99 -3.84 -9.33
C GLY A 256 12.56 -4.33 -9.15
N VAL A 257 12.09 -4.56 -7.93
CA VAL A 257 10.68 -4.94 -7.70
C VAL A 257 9.71 -3.80 -8.01
N THR A 258 10.10 -2.54 -7.75
CA THR A 258 9.31 -1.35 -8.12
C THR A 258 9.15 -1.26 -9.63
N LEU A 259 10.24 -1.44 -10.37
CA LEU A 259 10.19 -1.43 -11.83
C LEU A 259 9.43 -2.65 -12.38
N ALA A 260 9.60 -3.82 -11.77
CA ALA A 260 8.87 -5.03 -12.14
C ALA A 260 7.37 -4.88 -11.95
N HIS A 261 6.94 -4.43 -10.77
CA HIS A 261 5.54 -4.21 -10.45
C HIS A 261 4.94 -3.11 -11.33
N GLY A 262 5.63 -1.97 -11.48
CA GLY A 262 5.19 -0.92 -12.39
C GLY A 262 5.05 -1.40 -13.83
N LEU A 263 6.02 -2.18 -14.34
CA LEU A 263 5.96 -2.77 -15.67
C LEU A 263 4.84 -3.81 -15.80
N ALA A 264 4.56 -4.58 -14.75
CA ALA A 264 3.44 -5.52 -14.71
C ALA A 264 2.11 -4.79 -14.89
N ASN A 265 1.87 -3.73 -14.11
CA ASN A 265 0.65 -2.92 -14.23
C ASN A 265 0.54 -2.19 -15.57
N ILE A 266 1.65 -1.67 -16.11
CA ILE A 266 1.66 -1.09 -17.47
C ILE A 266 1.29 -2.15 -18.51
N THR A 267 1.82 -3.36 -18.37
CA THR A 267 1.56 -4.46 -19.30
C THR A 267 0.10 -4.92 -19.22
N LEU A 268 -0.40 -5.12 -18.01
CA LEU A 268 -1.75 -5.53 -17.68
C LEU A 268 -2.82 -4.53 -18.13
N PHE A 269 -2.65 -3.24 -17.81
CA PHE A 269 -3.72 -2.23 -17.98
C PHE A 269 -3.58 -1.37 -19.24
N LEU A 270 -2.40 -1.32 -19.86
CA LEU A 270 -2.15 -0.48 -21.03
C LEU A 270 -1.73 -1.28 -22.26
N ILE A 271 -0.75 -2.19 -22.17
CA ILE A 271 -0.21 -2.83 -23.38
C ILE A 271 -1.18 -3.84 -23.97
N PHE A 272 -1.58 -4.87 -23.21
CA PHE A 272 -2.42 -5.96 -23.75
C PHE A 272 -3.86 -5.54 -24.07
N PRO A 273 -4.58 -4.81 -23.19
CA PRO A 273 -5.93 -4.37 -23.50
C PRO A 273 -6.01 -3.48 -24.76
N ILE A 274 -5.04 -2.59 -24.97
CA ILE A 274 -5.01 -1.73 -26.17
C ILE A 274 -4.67 -2.54 -27.43
N TRP A 275 -3.81 -3.54 -27.31
CA TRP A 275 -3.47 -4.43 -28.40
C TRP A 275 -4.69 -5.22 -28.91
N GLU A 276 -5.57 -5.70 -28.01
CA GLU A 276 -6.79 -6.41 -28.39
C GLU A 276 -7.85 -5.51 -29.03
N ILE A 277 -7.91 -4.23 -28.67
CA ILE A 277 -8.89 -3.26 -29.19
C ILE A 277 -8.53 -2.73 -30.58
N GLY A 278 -7.41 -3.15 -31.16
CA GLY A 278 -6.90 -2.68 -32.45
C GLY A 278 -7.82 -2.92 -33.65
N ASP A 279 -8.89 -2.13 -33.79
CA ASP A 279 -9.62 -1.86 -35.03
C ASP A 279 -10.49 -0.58 -35.06
N THR A 280 -10.58 0.26 -34.01
CA THR A 280 -11.44 1.48 -34.06
C THR A 280 -10.82 2.78 -33.56
N GLN A 281 -10.53 3.65 -34.55
CA GLN A 281 -10.62 5.13 -34.59
C GLN A 281 -10.10 5.96 -33.40
N PHE A 282 -8.96 6.61 -33.65
CA PHE A 282 -8.25 7.53 -32.78
C PHE A 282 -8.78 8.96 -32.95
N ILE A 283 -9.39 9.56 -31.91
CA ILE A 283 -9.65 11.00 -31.84
C ILE A 283 -9.33 11.52 -30.44
N VAL A 284 -8.68 12.69 -30.36
CA VAL A 284 -8.25 13.33 -29.12
C VAL A 284 -8.90 14.70 -28.98
N SER A 285 -9.50 14.96 -27.82
CA SER A 285 -9.48 16.28 -27.18
C SER A 285 -9.60 16.10 -25.67
N PHE A 286 -8.51 16.32 -24.93
CA PHE A 286 -8.53 16.42 -23.47
C PHE A 286 -7.65 17.59 -23.03
N ASP A 287 -8.23 18.48 -22.22
CA ASP A 287 -7.57 19.67 -21.70
C ASP A 287 -7.43 19.54 -20.17
N PHE A 288 -6.21 19.25 -19.73
CA PHE A 288 -5.84 19.04 -18.33
C PHE A 288 -6.18 20.25 -17.44
N TRP A 289 -6.18 21.47 -18.00
CA TRP A 289 -6.42 22.70 -17.26
C TRP A 289 -7.89 22.86 -16.86
N GLN A 290 -8.82 22.35 -17.67
CA GLN A 290 -10.26 22.41 -17.36
C GLN A 290 -10.66 21.55 -16.14
N LEU A 291 -9.92 20.47 -15.87
CA LEU A 291 -10.18 19.58 -14.73
C LEU A 291 -9.71 20.21 -13.41
N LEU A 292 -8.63 21.00 -13.46
CA LEU A 292 -8.11 21.74 -12.32
C LEU A 292 -9.01 22.95 -11.97
N GLU A 293 -9.52 23.67 -12.98
CA GLU A 293 -10.40 24.82 -12.77
C GLU A 293 -11.78 24.45 -12.20
N LYS A 294 -12.32 23.27 -12.56
CA LYS A 294 -13.70 22.89 -12.18
C LYS A 294 -13.85 22.26 -10.80
N ASN A 295 -12.76 21.87 -10.11
CA ASN A 295 -12.84 21.09 -8.88
C ASN A 295 -12.20 21.82 -7.70
N ALA A 296 -13.02 22.45 -6.84
CA ALA A 296 -12.64 23.09 -5.57
C ALA A 296 -11.96 22.14 -4.55
N ILE A 297 -11.92 20.84 -4.87
CA ILE A 297 -11.28 19.78 -4.08
C ILE A 297 -9.77 20.02 -3.94
N TRP A 298 -9.11 20.64 -4.94
CA TRP A 298 -7.67 20.91 -4.88
C TRP A 298 -7.32 21.96 -3.83
N LEU A 299 -8.12 23.02 -3.73
CA LEU A 299 -8.00 24.01 -2.66
C LEU A 299 -8.27 23.35 -1.30
N MET A 300 -9.25 22.46 -1.19
CA MET A 300 -9.53 21.74 0.06
C MET A 300 -8.38 20.81 0.48
N LEU A 301 -7.80 20.02 -0.43
CA LEU A 301 -6.67 19.12 -0.16
C LEU A 301 -5.39 19.88 0.19
N LEU A 302 -5.12 20.99 -0.50
CA LEU A 302 -4.01 21.89 -0.14
C LEU A 302 -4.25 22.56 1.21
N THR A 303 -5.47 22.98 1.52
CA THR A 303 -5.78 23.65 2.80
C THR A 303 -5.74 22.67 3.98
N ILE A 304 -6.19 21.42 3.80
CA ILE A 304 -6.03 20.36 4.80
C ILE A 304 -4.54 20.03 4.97
N GLY A 305 -3.79 19.89 3.88
CA GLY A 305 -2.34 19.64 3.93
C GLY A 305 -1.55 20.77 4.62
N PHE A 306 -1.85 22.03 4.31
CA PHE A 306 -1.21 23.19 4.94
C PHE A 306 -1.70 23.44 6.37
N GLY A 307 -2.98 23.24 6.66
CA GLY A 307 -3.54 23.36 8.01
C GLY A 307 -2.94 22.34 8.97
N PHE A 308 -2.73 21.11 8.51
CA PHE A 308 -2.06 20.06 9.28
C PHE A 308 -0.56 20.33 9.45
N MET A 309 0.13 20.84 8.42
CA MET A 309 1.53 21.27 8.56
C MET A 309 1.70 22.44 9.55
N ARG A 310 0.75 23.38 9.59
CA ARG A 310 0.81 24.51 10.53
C ARG A 310 0.57 24.09 11.98
N MET A 311 -0.25 23.07 12.22
CA MET A 311 -0.42 22.47 13.56
C MET A 311 0.82 21.67 14.02
N LEU A 312 1.61 21.13 13.10
CA LEU A 312 2.83 20.36 13.41
C LEU A 312 4.10 21.22 13.55
N ILE A 313 4.05 22.51 13.20
CA ILE A 313 5.17 23.47 13.33
C ILE A 313 5.06 24.30 14.64
N ILE A 314 3.98 24.15 15.41
CA ILE A 314 3.94 24.71 16.77
C ILE A 314 4.78 23.79 17.68
N GLU A 315 6.07 24.09 17.77
CA GLU A 315 6.91 23.62 18.87
C GLU A 315 6.19 23.95 20.20
N PRO A 316 6.18 23.03 21.19
CA PRO A 316 5.85 23.42 22.54
C PRO A 316 6.98 24.34 23.01
N GLN A 317 6.73 25.65 22.99
CA GLN A 317 7.48 26.58 23.81
C GLN A 317 7.31 26.12 25.26
N ILE A 318 8.36 25.45 25.73
CA ILE A 318 8.91 25.46 27.08
C ILE A 318 7.96 26.13 28.08
N LEU A 319 7.23 25.31 28.83
CA LEU A 319 6.75 25.70 30.15
C LEU A 319 7.94 25.60 31.10
N ASP A 320 8.57 26.74 31.38
CA ASP A 320 9.15 27.01 32.69
C ASP A 320 8.03 27.40 33.66
#